data_AF-A0A7L3LTE2-F1
#
_entry.id   AF-A0A7L3LTE2-F1
#
_cell.length_a   1.000
_cell.length_b   1.000
_cell.length_c   1.000
_cell.angle_alpha   90.00
_cell.angle_beta   90.00
_cell.angle_gamma   90.00
#
_symmetry.space_group_name_H-M   'P 1'
#
loop_
_entity.id
_entity.type
_entity.pdbx_description
1 polymer ?
#
loop_
_entity_poly.entity_id
_entity_poly.type
_entity_poly.pdbx_seq_one_letter_code
_entity_poly.pdbx_strand_id
1 'polypeptide(L)'
;SPEKVTGTGSSSAKKSQRSEEEVFYMNCRAAYLTVLKSSLENIKSKEQLSLVLQQAGRNPSQRTVNKYWTSETTALNFDDFCTILRKEKPATKTELLEAFGRIDLENTGCILHDELHKILTTRGEKMTEDEVSAIIKQADFNCGGKLDYKKFCDLYITTSEQCCRAARDRLEVDGRLRQQQFGNQTETSSDGITLPVSKPSPRISRKTDHKQTPTKGDSRASSRPSSAQSCKASVSTTVSVGASSNRNTKLIEPDTMKEWQCAQSKGCFYLEQNGEIISHKYRLHLSQRSMVCVTIKPLNLRQVEGKSCHWLSVDMALYILKENEAQENLQLVSFTEQQNKEMFGWKGELGSGVYWLLPFTTGCRLKKVKTQIAGEAKLVYRDEDGELILTKEFRAALSDIFETIDLDGNGLLSLEEYNFFELRTSGEKCDEEAWAVCKENFEMKKNELTRQGFMDLNLMEANDREGDPSDLWVTLLSLGYNKALEMAEACPFVIDVYAERCKPRIKAVFLEAGSWQLNRAVCKSVVSKGEAQVMDGCENIIIYTYKGGRRITSVIENKSDSKVIIHVNNEQSKNCLNNRGLTIFAVEVAPKSMMVSQHVMPLIEQEEWLYNCVHSLV
;
A
#
# COMPACT_ATOMS: atom_id res chain seq x y z
N SER A 1 44.22 -37.15 -26.74
CA SER A 1 42.76 -37.25 -26.91
C SER A 1 42.10 -36.19 -26.08
N PRO A 2 41.05 -35.49 -26.57
CA PRO A 2 40.46 -34.36 -25.86
C PRO A 2 39.58 -34.82 -24.68
N GLU A 3 39.55 -34.01 -23.62
CA GLU A 3 38.73 -34.25 -22.43
C GLU A 3 37.27 -33.86 -22.66
N LYS A 4 36.33 -34.60 -22.06
CA LYS A 4 34.89 -34.29 -22.12
C LYS A 4 34.50 -33.34 -20.98
N VAL A 5 34.33 -32.06 -21.30
CA VAL A 5 33.63 -31.12 -20.42
C VAL A 5 32.12 -31.41 -20.50
N THR A 6 31.53 -31.86 -19.38
CA THR A 6 30.08 -32.09 -19.26
C THR A 6 29.60 -31.68 -17.85
N GLY A 7 28.67 -30.73 -17.73
CA GLY A 7 28.06 -30.46 -16.41
C GLY A 7 27.22 -29.20 -16.17
N THR A 8 27.24 -28.17 -17.03
CA THR A 8 26.72 -26.82 -16.66
C THR A 8 25.42 -26.36 -17.34
N GLY A 9 24.93 -27.05 -18.38
CA GLY A 9 23.82 -26.53 -19.22
C GLY A 9 22.40 -26.50 -18.60
N SER A 10 22.18 -27.11 -17.43
CA SER A 10 20.82 -27.38 -16.92
C SER A 10 20.16 -26.22 -16.15
N SER A 11 20.94 -25.40 -15.44
CA SER A 11 20.41 -24.32 -14.59
C SER A 11 20.05 -23.05 -15.37
N SER A 12 20.80 -22.74 -16.44
CA SER A 12 20.60 -21.54 -17.25
C SER A 12 19.23 -21.52 -17.95
N ALA A 13 18.89 -22.59 -18.68
CA ALA A 13 17.60 -22.70 -19.38
C ALA A 13 16.40 -22.60 -18.40
N LYS A 14 16.50 -23.21 -17.21
CA LYS A 14 15.47 -23.14 -16.17
C LYS A 14 15.36 -21.76 -15.50
N LYS A 15 16.43 -20.95 -15.48
CA LYS A 15 16.35 -19.53 -15.10
C LYS A 15 15.66 -18.71 -16.19
N SER A 16 16.08 -18.85 -17.45
CA SER A 16 15.49 -18.12 -18.60
C SER A 16 13.97 -18.31 -18.67
N GLN A 17 13.51 -19.55 -18.71
CA GLN A 17 12.07 -19.87 -18.82
C GLN A 17 11.26 -19.44 -17.56
N ARG A 18 11.93 -19.11 -16.45
CA ARG A 18 11.29 -18.64 -15.21
C ARG A 18 11.17 -17.11 -15.15
N SER A 19 12.23 -16.36 -15.46
CA SER A 19 12.11 -14.92 -15.68
C SER A 19 11.08 -14.63 -16.78
N GLU A 20 11.04 -15.51 -17.79
CA GLU A 20 10.01 -15.50 -18.81
C GLU A 20 8.58 -15.77 -18.29
N GLU A 21 8.43 -16.62 -17.27
CA GLU A 21 7.11 -16.82 -16.64
C GLU A 21 6.65 -15.56 -15.89
N GLU A 22 7.59 -14.90 -15.20
CA GLU A 22 7.33 -13.76 -14.34
C GLU A 22 6.93 -12.50 -15.17
N VAL A 23 7.62 -12.21 -16.27
CA VAL A 23 7.35 -11.03 -17.14
C VAL A 23 5.93 -11.00 -17.73
N PHE A 24 5.41 -12.10 -18.29
CA PHE A 24 4.04 -12.09 -18.85
C PHE A 24 2.97 -12.02 -17.74
N TYR A 25 3.20 -12.63 -16.57
CA TYR A 25 2.22 -12.51 -15.48
C TYR A 25 2.16 -11.06 -14.95
N MET A 26 3.29 -10.35 -14.92
CA MET A 26 3.33 -8.91 -14.69
C MET A 26 2.56 -8.13 -15.78
N ASN A 27 2.79 -8.42 -17.07
CA ASN A 27 2.08 -7.76 -18.17
C ASN A 27 0.55 -8.01 -18.14
N CYS A 28 0.11 -9.24 -17.83
CA CYS A 28 -1.29 -9.54 -17.58
C CYS A 28 -1.87 -8.68 -16.45
N ARG A 29 -1.16 -8.60 -15.32
CA ARG A 29 -1.59 -7.87 -14.14
C ARG A 29 -1.72 -6.36 -14.41
N ALA A 30 -0.83 -5.80 -15.24
CA ALA A 30 -0.85 -4.40 -15.64
C ALA A 30 -2.10 -4.06 -16.48
N ALA A 31 -2.36 -4.86 -17.51
CA ALA A 31 -3.54 -4.71 -18.35
C ALA A 31 -4.87 -4.88 -17.57
N TYR A 32 -4.92 -5.86 -16.66
CA TYR A 32 -6.10 -6.13 -15.82
C TYR A 32 -6.40 -4.96 -14.86
N LEU A 33 -5.37 -4.44 -14.19
CA LEU A 33 -5.51 -3.34 -13.22
C LEU A 33 -5.71 -1.96 -13.87
N THR A 34 -5.50 -1.84 -15.18
CA THR A 34 -5.87 -0.62 -15.94
C THR A 34 -7.39 -0.50 -16.12
N VAL A 35 -8.16 -1.58 -15.94
CA VAL A 35 -9.62 -1.63 -16.14
C VAL A 35 -10.39 -1.97 -14.86
N LEU A 36 -9.83 -2.83 -14.00
CA LEU A 36 -10.46 -3.34 -12.78
C LEU A 36 -9.67 -2.91 -11.55
N LYS A 37 -10.35 -2.60 -10.44
CA LYS A 37 -9.70 -1.95 -9.28
C LYS A 37 -8.82 -2.91 -8.46
N SER A 38 -8.91 -4.20 -8.73
CA SER A 38 -8.14 -5.25 -8.06
C SER A 38 -8.01 -6.48 -8.95
N SER A 39 -6.93 -7.24 -8.82
CA SER A 39 -6.79 -8.58 -9.43
C SER A 39 -7.66 -9.65 -8.77
N LEU A 40 -8.43 -9.28 -7.74
CA LEU A 40 -9.50 -10.08 -7.13
C LEU A 40 -10.91 -9.67 -7.60
N GLU A 41 -11.03 -8.58 -8.39
CA GLU A 41 -12.29 -8.23 -9.02
C GLU A 41 -12.43 -8.99 -10.34
N ASN A 42 -13.50 -9.75 -10.52
CA ASN A 42 -13.75 -10.48 -11.77
C ASN A 42 -14.25 -9.55 -12.88
N ILE A 43 -13.89 -9.87 -14.11
CA ILE A 43 -14.55 -9.37 -15.34
C ILE A 43 -16.01 -9.85 -15.31
N LYS A 44 -16.96 -8.93 -15.50
CA LYS A 44 -18.43 -9.18 -15.44
C LYS A 44 -19.16 -8.94 -16.76
N SER A 45 -18.46 -8.48 -17.81
CA SER A 45 -19.08 -8.18 -19.11
C SER A 45 -18.12 -8.39 -20.29
N LYS A 46 -18.68 -8.43 -21.52
CA LYS A 46 -17.92 -8.57 -22.77
C LYS A 46 -17.06 -7.34 -23.07
N GLU A 47 -17.55 -6.17 -22.69
CA GLU A 47 -16.92 -4.87 -22.85
C GLU A 47 -15.68 -4.79 -21.96
N GLN A 48 -15.78 -5.24 -20.70
CA GLN A 48 -14.64 -5.39 -19.81
C GLN A 48 -13.62 -6.42 -20.33
N LEU A 49 -14.07 -7.58 -20.84
CA LEU A 49 -13.17 -8.57 -21.43
C LEU A 49 -12.41 -8.00 -22.64
N SER A 50 -13.10 -7.29 -23.52
CA SER A 50 -12.50 -6.63 -24.69
C SER A 50 -11.47 -5.58 -24.27
N LEU A 51 -11.83 -4.68 -23.35
CA LEU A 51 -10.96 -3.60 -22.90
C LEU A 51 -9.71 -4.12 -22.18
N VAL A 52 -9.83 -5.15 -21.32
CA VAL A 52 -8.66 -5.78 -20.67
C VAL A 52 -7.73 -6.46 -21.68
N LEU A 53 -8.27 -7.08 -22.73
CA LEU A 53 -7.48 -7.63 -23.83
C LEU A 53 -6.79 -6.52 -24.65
N GLN A 54 -7.44 -5.38 -24.85
CA GLN A 54 -6.85 -4.20 -25.51
C GLN A 54 -5.69 -3.60 -24.71
N GLN A 55 -5.84 -3.43 -23.39
CA GLN A 55 -4.72 -3.00 -22.52
C GLN A 55 -3.56 -4.03 -22.47
N ALA A 56 -3.78 -5.26 -22.92
CA ALA A 56 -2.76 -6.31 -23.06
C ALA A 56 -2.19 -6.43 -24.49
N GLY A 57 -2.41 -5.43 -25.35
CA GLY A 57 -1.88 -5.41 -26.72
C GLY A 57 -2.54 -6.45 -27.64
N ARG A 58 -3.85 -6.68 -27.50
CA ARG A 58 -4.67 -7.48 -28.43
C ARG A 58 -5.79 -6.63 -28.99
N ASN A 59 -6.16 -6.84 -30.25
CA ASN A 59 -7.41 -6.33 -30.79
C ASN A 59 -8.39 -7.51 -30.98
N PRO A 60 -9.19 -7.88 -29.95
CA PRO A 60 -10.03 -9.06 -30.01
C PRO A 60 -11.26 -8.81 -30.88
N SER A 61 -11.41 -9.61 -31.95
CA SER A 61 -12.67 -9.67 -32.70
C SER A 61 -13.84 -10.06 -31.78
N GLN A 62 -15.06 -9.64 -32.10
CA GLN A 62 -16.26 -10.09 -31.39
C GLN A 62 -16.42 -11.62 -31.44
N ARG A 63 -15.96 -12.30 -32.51
CA ARG A 63 -15.82 -13.77 -32.54
C ARG A 63 -14.85 -14.27 -31.46
N THR A 64 -13.73 -13.60 -31.24
CA THR A 64 -12.79 -13.89 -30.14
C THR A 64 -13.40 -13.63 -28.77
N VAL A 65 -14.14 -12.54 -28.58
CA VAL A 65 -14.82 -12.24 -27.31
C VAL A 65 -15.90 -13.28 -27.01
N ASN A 66 -16.80 -13.57 -27.97
CA ASN A 66 -17.88 -14.55 -27.80
C ASN A 66 -17.38 -16.01 -27.62
N LYS A 67 -16.18 -16.33 -28.13
CA LYS A 67 -15.48 -17.62 -27.90
C LYS A 67 -15.07 -17.83 -26.44
N TYR A 68 -14.95 -16.76 -25.66
CA TYR A 68 -14.56 -16.81 -24.24
C TYR A 68 -15.64 -16.28 -23.28
N TRP A 69 -16.62 -15.53 -23.79
CA TRP A 69 -17.79 -15.07 -23.04
C TRP A 69 -19.08 -15.63 -23.65
N THR A 70 -19.49 -16.81 -23.19
CA THR A 70 -20.73 -17.48 -23.62
C THR A 70 -21.93 -16.98 -22.79
N SER A 71 -23.13 -17.43 -23.14
CA SER A 71 -24.35 -17.15 -22.35
C SER A 71 -24.34 -17.78 -20.94
N GLU A 72 -23.39 -18.70 -20.68
CA GLU A 72 -23.18 -19.35 -19.37
C GLU A 72 -22.07 -18.65 -18.55
N THR A 73 -21.31 -17.73 -19.17
CA THR A 73 -20.24 -16.98 -18.51
C THR A 73 -20.82 -15.84 -17.68
N THR A 74 -20.89 -16.03 -16.35
CA THR A 74 -21.31 -15.00 -15.40
C THR A 74 -20.16 -14.10 -14.93
N ALA A 75 -18.93 -14.62 -14.90
CA ALA A 75 -17.72 -13.92 -14.50
C ALA A 75 -16.47 -14.63 -15.06
N LEU A 76 -15.38 -13.88 -15.28
CA LEU A 76 -14.04 -14.43 -15.55
C LEU A 76 -13.01 -13.83 -14.58
N ASN A 77 -12.18 -14.68 -13.99
CA ASN A 77 -11.13 -14.27 -13.05
C ASN A 77 -9.79 -13.98 -13.76
N PHE A 78 -8.75 -13.64 -12.99
CA PHE A 78 -7.43 -13.31 -13.51
C PHE A 78 -6.71 -14.48 -14.20
N ASP A 79 -6.88 -15.72 -13.73
CA ASP A 79 -6.28 -16.93 -14.33
C ASP A 79 -7.01 -17.37 -15.62
N ASP A 80 -8.31 -17.13 -15.71
CA ASP A 80 -9.08 -17.27 -16.95
C ASP A 80 -8.55 -16.30 -18.00
N PHE A 81 -8.40 -15.03 -17.64
CA PHE A 81 -7.80 -14.01 -18.51
C PHE A 81 -6.37 -14.38 -18.93
N CYS A 82 -5.51 -14.82 -18.00
CA CYS A 82 -4.17 -15.30 -18.34
C CYS A 82 -4.19 -16.55 -19.25
N THR A 83 -5.24 -17.37 -19.17
CA THR A 83 -5.47 -18.52 -20.07
C THR A 83 -5.93 -18.08 -21.45
N ILE A 84 -6.70 -16.99 -21.58
CA ILE A 84 -7.10 -16.38 -22.85
C ILE A 84 -5.88 -15.74 -23.52
N LEU A 85 -5.10 -14.93 -22.79
CA LEU A 85 -3.93 -14.22 -23.33
C LEU A 85 -2.76 -15.16 -23.74
N ARG A 86 -2.73 -16.40 -23.21
CA ARG A 86 -1.84 -17.49 -23.69
C ARG A 86 -2.34 -18.16 -24.99
N LYS A 87 -3.63 -18.06 -25.33
CA LYS A 87 -4.22 -18.63 -26.56
C LYS A 87 -4.24 -17.62 -27.71
N GLU A 88 -4.64 -16.39 -27.43
CA GLU A 88 -4.65 -15.29 -28.40
C GLU A 88 -3.29 -14.58 -28.38
N LYS A 89 -2.53 -14.67 -29.48
CA LYS A 89 -1.26 -13.96 -29.66
C LYS A 89 -1.48 -12.50 -30.12
N PRO A 90 -0.52 -11.58 -29.89
CA PRO A 90 -0.57 -10.27 -30.53
C PRO A 90 -0.28 -10.44 -32.04
N ALA A 91 -0.89 -9.61 -32.89
CA ALA A 91 -0.56 -9.57 -34.30
C ALA A 91 0.83 -8.97 -34.51
N THR A 92 1.70 -9.66 -35.23
CA THR A 92 3.03 -9.16 -35.58
C THR A 92 2.98 -8.19 -36.76
N LYS A 93 3.99 -7.31 -36.89
CA LYS A 93 4.13 -6.42 -38.05
C LYS A 93 4.10 -7.21 -39.37
N THR A 94 4.71 -8.39 -39.42
CA THR A 94 4.73 -9.24 -40.63
C THR A 94 3.34 -9.76 -40.98
N GLU A 95 2.58 -10.29 -40.02
CA GLU A 95 1.21 -10.78 -40.27
C GLU A 95 0.26 -9.65 -40.73
N LEU A 96 0.43 -8.43 -40.20
CA LEU A 96 -0.32 -7.24 -40.63
C LEU A 96 0.07 -6.82 -42.06
N LEU A 97 1.38 -6.74 -42.36
CA LEU A 97 1.86 -6.41 -43.71
C LEU A 97 1.46 -7.46 -44.74
N GLU A 98 1.43 -8.75 -44.39
CA GLU A 98 0.90 -9.82 -45.24
C GLU A 98 -0.61 -9.69 -45.45
N ALA A 99 -1.38 -9.33 -44.42
CA ALA A 99 -2.82 -9.14 -44.53
C ALA A 99 -3.16 -7.98 -45.50
N PHE A 100 -2.43 -6.86 -45.41
CA PHE A 100 -2.59 -5.74 -46.34
C PHE A 100 -1.99 -6.04 -47.74
N GLY A 101 -0.90 -6.79 -47.84
CA GLY A 101 -0.34 -7.25 -49.13
C GLY A 101 -1.23 -8.23 -49.90
N ARG A 102 -2.23 -8.83 -49.25
CA ARG A 102 -3.31 -9.61 -49.91
C ARG A 102 -4.45 -8.72 -50.44
N ILE A 103 -4.36 -7.40 -50.23
CA ILE A 103 -5.28 -6.37 -50.74
C ILE A 103 -4.57 -5.56 -51.83
N ASP A 104 -3.36 -5.08 -51.56
CA ASP A 104 -2.47 -4.40 -52.52
C ASP A 104 -1.87 -5.41 -53.51
N LEU A 105 -2.69 -5.87 -54.46
CA LEU A 105 -2.31 -6.84 -55.51
C LEU A 105 -1.12 -6.37 -56.36
N GLU A 106 -0.94 -5.06 -56.49
CA GLU A 106 0.16 -4.42 -57.23
C GLU A 106 1.44 -4.24 -56.40
N ASN A 107 1.40 -4.55 -55.09
CA ASN A 107 2.52 -4.39 -54.14
C ASN A 107 3.09 -2.96 -54.07
N THR A 108 2.25 -1.96 -54.30
CA THR A 108 2.60 -0.53 -54.27
C THR A 108 3.03 -0.02 -52.88
N GLY A 109 2.69 -0.74 -51.82
CA GLY A 109 2.78 -0.27 -50.43
C GLY A 109 1.62 0.63 -50.00
N CYS A 110 0.57 0.75 -50.82
CA CYS A 110 -0.59 1.60 -50.58
C CYS A 110 -1.90 0.90 -50.96
N ILE A 111 -3.02 1.28 -50.34
CA ILE A 111 -4.37 0.79 -50.68
C ILE A 111 -5.28 1.99 -50.94
N LEU A 112 -6.13 1.93 -51.98
CA LEU A 112 -7.10 3.00 -52.28
C LEU A 112 -8.18 3.07 -51.19
N HIS A 113 -8.60 4.29 -50.84
CA HIS A 113 -9.64 4.49 -49.81
C HIS A 113 -10.96 3.80 -50.13
N ASP A 114 -11.38 3.74 -51.40
CA ASP A 114 -12.59 3.02 -51.83
C ASP A 114 -12.48 1.50 -51.64
N GLU A 115 -11.28 0.93 -51.86
CA GLU A 115 -11.03 -0.51 -51.70
C GLU A 115 -10.96 -0.89 -50.22
N LEU A 116 -10.29 -0.07 -49.41
CA LEU A 116 -10.26 -0.18 -47.97
C LEU A 116 -11.69 -0.13 -47.40
N HIS A 117 -12.48 0.87 -47.80
CA HIS A 117 -13.87 1.04 -47.38
C HIS A 117 -14.73 -0.17 -47.77
N LYS A 118 -14.63 -0.60 -49.03
CA LYS A 118 -15.32 -1.80 -49.53
C LYS A 118 -14.95 -3.06 -48.76
N ILE A 119 -13.70 -3.22 -48.33
CA ILE A 119 -13.27 -4.41 -47.58
C ILE A 119 -13.74 -4.35 -46.12
N LEU A 120 -13.54 -3.24 -45.41
CA LEU A 120 -13.92 -3.08 -43.99
C LEU A 120 -15.44 -3.08 -43.75
N THR A 121 -16.25 -2.68 -44.74
CA THR A 121 -17.73 -2.70 -44.66
C THR A 121 -18.35 -4.02 -45.14
N THR A 122 -17.66 -4.84 -45.94
CA THR A 122 -18.22 -6.08 -46.51
C THR A 122 -17.66 -7.39 -45.94
N ARG A 123 -16.42 -7.42 -45.45
CA ARG A 123 -15.72 -8.64 -45.02
C ARG A 123 -15.41 -8.64 -43.53
N GLY A 124 -15.42 -9.83 -42.92
CA GLY A 124 -15.00 -10.02 -41.52
C GLY A 124 -16.06 -9.55 -40.52
N GLU A 125 -15.65 -8.67 -39.60
CA GLU A 125 -16.53 -7.94 -38.71
C GLU A 125 -16.62 -6.52 -39.25
N LYS A 126 -17.84 -6.12 -39.62
CA LYS A 126 -18.07 -4.92 -40.43
C LYS A 126 -17.95 -3.67 -39.58
N MET A 127 -17.12 -2.73 -40.03
CA MET A 127 -17.13 -1.36 -39.53
C MET A 127 -18.28 -0.57 -40.17
N THR A 128 -18.77 0.43 -39.45
CA THR A 128 -19.68 1.47 -39.96
C THR A 128 -18.94 2.44 -40.89
N GLU A 129 -19.70 3.16 -41.73
CA GLU A 129 -19.13 4.17 -42.62
C GLU A 129 -18.44 5.29 -41.83
N ASP A 130 -18.95 5.66 -40.65
CA ASP A 130 -18.34 6.64 -39.74
C ASP A 130 -16.99 6.17 -39.17
N GLU A 131 -16.89 4.91 -38.72
CA GLU A 131 -15.63 4.33 -38.22
C GLU A 131 -14.56 4.28 -39.32
N VAL A 132 -14.93 3.88 -40.54
CA VAL A 132 -13.99 3.88 -41.68
C VAL A 132 -13.63 5.32 -42.09
N SER A 133 -14.59 6.25 -42.07
CA SER A 133 -14.35 7.67 -42.32
C SER A 133 -13.36 8.26 -41.31
N ALA A 134 -13.46 7.86 -40.02
CA ALA A 134 -12.52 8.28 -38.98
C ALA A 134 -11.09 7.76 -39.24
N ILE A 135 -10.93 6.52 -39.69
CA ILE A 135 -9.62 5.95 -40.08
C ILE A 135 -9.04 6.69 -41.29
N ILE A 136 -9.86 7.00 -42.30
CA ILE A 136 -9.45 7.72 -43.52
C ILE A 136 -9.04 9.18 -43.24
N LYS A 137 -9.57 9.80 -42.18
CA LYS A 137 -9.27 11.18 -41.77
C LYS A 137 -7.93 11.36 -41.03
N GLN A 138 -7.27 10.28 -40.59
CA GLN A 138 -5.99 10.37 -39.86
C GLN A 138 -4.83 10.66 -40.81
N ALA A 139 -4.14 11.80 -40.62
CA ALA A 139 -3.14 12.30 -41.56
C ALA A 139 -1.81 11.52 -41.56
N ASP A 140 -1.50 10.80 -40.48
CA ASP A 140 -0.18 10.15 -40.26
C ASP A 140 0.13 9.04 -41.28
N PHE A 141 -0.91 8.43 -41.84
CA PHE A 141 -0.81 7.30 -42.77
C PHE A 141 -1.70 7.42 -44.02
N ASN A 142 -2.44 8.52 -44.21
CA ASN A 142 -3.25 8.75 -45.41
C ASN A 142 -2.68 9.90 -46.25
N CYS A 143 -2.47 9.67 -47.55
CA CYS A 143 -2.05 10.70 -48.49
C CYS A 143 -2.63 10.45 -49.89
N GLY A 144 -3.14 11.49 -50.56
CA GLY A 144 -3.58 11.41 -51.95
C GLY A 144 -4.67 10.36 -52.25
N GLY A 145 -5.62 10.15 -51.33
CA GLY A 145 -6.68 9.13 -51.49
C GLY A 145 -6.24 7.68 -51.25
N LYS A 146 -5.05 7.49 -50.65
CA LYS A 146 -4.46 6.18 -50.36
C LYS A 146 -4.02 6.06 -48.89
N LEU A 147 -4.18 4.85 -48.35
CA LEU A 147 -3.63 4.38 -47.08
C LEU A 147 -2.21 3.82 -47.31
N ASP A 148 -1.21 4.44 -46.68
CA ASP A 148 0.13 3.87 -46.50
C ASP A 148 0.06 2.83 -45.36
N TYR A 149 -0.20 1.58 -45.73
CA TYR A 149 -0.41 0.52 -44.74
C TYR A 149 0.89 0.15 -44.00
N LYS A 150 2.07 0.56 -44.49
CA LYS A 150 3.34 0.36 -43.79
C LYS A 150 3.43 1.31 -42.60
N LYS A 151 3.15 2.61 -42.80
CA LYS A 151 3.02 3.59 -41.71
C LYS A 151 1.91 3.23 -40.74
N PHE A 152 0.75 2.76 -41.22
CA PHE A 152 -0.33 2.29 -40.36
C PHE A 152 0.11 1.13 -39.45
N CYS A 153 0.83 0.13 -39.99
CA CYS A 153 1.38 -0.95 -39.19
C CYS A 153 2.41 -0.47 -38.16
N ASP A 154 3.28 0.46 -38.53
CA ASP A 154 4.28 1.03 -37.60
C ASP A 154 3.64 1.86 -36.48
N LEU A 155 2.62 2.67 -36.80
CA LEU A 155 1.85 3.40 -35.79
C LEU A 155 1.09 2.43 -34.87
N TYR A 156 0.41 1.42 -35.42
CA TYR A 156 -0.32 0.42 -34.63
C TYR A 156 0.58 -0.34 -33.65
N ILE A 157 1.75 -0.80 -34.09
CA ILE A 157 2.73 -1.48 -33.22
C ILE A 157 3.25 -0.51 -32.17
N THR A 158 3.62 0.72 -32.55
CA THR A 158 4.11 1.75 -31.63
C THR A 158 3.09 2.10 -30.54
N THR A 159 1.83 2.34 -30.91
CA THR A 159 0.75 2.64 -29.96
C THR A 159 0.43 1.44 -29.07
N SER A 160 0.40 0.22 -29.61
CA SER A 160 0.20 -1.01 -28.82
C SER A 160 1.31 -1.21 -27.78
N GLU A 161 2.57 -0.97 -28.15
CA GLU A 161 3.69 -0.96 -27.22
C GLU A 161 3.58 0.18 -26.19
N GLN A 162 3.21 1.39 -26.59
CA GLN A 162 3.04 2.53 -25.68
C GLN A 162 1.94 2.27 -24.64
N CYS A 163 0.79 1.71 -25.04
CA CYS A 163 -0.27 1.29 -24.11
C CYS A 163 0.24 0.21 -23.13
N CYS A 164 0.95 -0.81 -23.63
CA CYS A 164 1.52 -1.85 -22.77
C CYS A 164 2.61 -1.33 -21.81
N ARG A 165 3.41 -0.34 -22.24
CA ARG A 165 4.38 0.38 -21.39
C ARG A 165 3.65 1.21 -20.34
N ALA A 166 2.75 2.12 -20.73
CA ALA A 166 2.00 2.95 -19.78
C ALA A 166 1.19 2.14 -18.75
N ALA A 167 0.60 0.99 -19.13
CA ALA A 167 -0.05 0.08 -18.20
C ALA A 167 0.95 -0.56 -17.22
N ARG A 168 2.13 -0.98 -17.71
CA ARG A 168 3.23 -1.47 -16.86
C ARG A 168 3.76 -0.38 -15.93
N ASP A 169 4.02 0.81 -16.43
CA ASP A 169 4.65 1.90 -15.68
C ASP A 169 3.71 2.35 -14.54
N ARG A 170 2.39 2.40 -14.80
CA ARG A 170 1.37 2.54 -13.75
C ARG A 170 1.41 1.38 -12.73
N LEU A 171 1.57 0.14 -13.17
CA LEU A 171 1.75 -1.01 -12.27
C LEU A 171 3.10 -1.00 -11.53
N GLU A 172 4.15 -0.37 -12.06
CA GLU A 172 5.44 -0.22 -11.39
C GLU A 172 5.41 0.92 -10.37
N VAL A 173 4.65 1.99 -10.60
CA VAL A 173 4.35 3.03 -9.59
C VAL A 173 3.46 2.46 -8.48
N ASP A 174 2.30 1.91 -8.82
CA ASP A 174 1.41 1.17 -7.91
C ASP A 174 2.12 -0.05 -7.27
N GLY A 175 3.14 -0.60 -7.93
CA GLY A 175 3.94 -1.73 -7.47
C GLY A 175 5.04 -1.34 -6.48
N ARG A 176 5.64 -0.15 -6.63
CA ARG A 176 6.58 0.42 -5.65
C ARG A 176 5.83 0.86 -4.39
N LEU A 177 4.67 1.52 -4.56
CA LEU A 177 3.71 1.79 -3.49
C LEU A 177 3.27 0.47 -2.81
N ARG A 178 2.96 -0.59 -3.56
CA ARG A 178 2.58 -1.89 -2.96
C ARG A 178 3.73 -2.74 -2.40
N GLN A 179 4.98 -2.51 -2.79
CA GLN A 179 6.14 -3.11 -2.11
C GLN A 179 6.47 -2.40 -0.80
N GLN A 180 6.04 -1.14 -0.66
CA GLN A 180 5.98 -0.44 0.63
C GLN A 180 4.78 -0.97 1.46
N GLN A 181 3.61 -1.25 0.85
CA GLN A 181 2.48 -1.92 1.53
C GLN A 181 2.81 -3.33 2.07
N PHE A 182 3.43 -4.16 1.23
CA PHE A 182 3.69 -5.57 1.50
C PHE A 182 5.19 -5.86 1.47
N GLY A 183 5.83 -5.64 2.62
CA GLY A 183 7.28 -5.80 2.80
C GLY A 183 7.77 -7.21 2.49
N ASN A 184 8.19 -7.42 1.24
CA ASN A 184 9.00 -8.53 0.76
C ASN A 184 9.74 -8.09 -0.51
N GLN A 185 11.06 -7.88 -0.40
CA GLN A 185 11.97 -8.03 -1.52
C GLN A 185 12.93 -9.18 -1.19
N THR A 186 13.03 -10.14 -2.09
CA THR A 186 14.07 -11.17 -2.06
C THR A 186 15.36 -10.55 -2.57
N GLU A 187 16.48 -10.79 -1.88
CA GLU A 187 17.79 -10.27 -2.28
C GLU A 187 18.20 -10.78 -3.68
N THR A 188 18.49 -9.87 -4.61
CA THR A 188 19.33 -10.11 -5.78
C THR A 188 20.23 -8.90 -6.01
N SER A 189 21.54 -9.11 -5.91
CA SER A 189 22.57 -8.11 -6.17
C SER A 189 22.53 -7.58 -7.60
N SER A 190 22.70 -6.27 -7.76
CA SER A 190 22.87 -5.63 -9.07
C SER A 190 24.23 -5.99 -9.68
N ASP A 191 24.21 -6.50 -10.91
CA ASP A 191 25.32 -6.36 -11.86
C ASP A 191 24.72 -6.14 -13.27
N GLY A 192 25.50 -5.56 -14.17
CA GLY A 192 24.94 -4.72 -15.25
C GLY A 192 24.28 -5.40 -16.47
N ILE A 193 23.47 -4.57 -17.16
CA ILE A 193 23.18 -4.59 -18.62
C ILE A 193 22.06 -5.54 -19.13
N THR A 194 20.92 -4.92 -19.49
CA THR A 194 19.97 -5.27 -20.60
C THR A 194 18.95 -6.42 -20.45
N LEU A 195 17.69 -6.12 -20.84
CA LEU A 195 16.48 -6.98 -20.97
C LEU A 195 16.52 -7.87 -22.26
N PRO A 196 15.49 -8.71 -22.63
CA PRO A 196 14.18 -9.10 -22.04
C PRO A 196 13.97 -10.66 -21.89
N VAL A 197 12.78 -11.26 -21.58
CA VAL A 197 11.66 -11.75 -22.48
C VAL A 197 10.60 -12.60 -21.66
N SER A 198 9.55 -13.20 -22.29
CA SER A 198 8.51 -14.16 -21.78
C SER A 198 8.22 -15.32 -22.80
N LYS A 199 7.76 -16.59 -22.60
CA LYS A 199 6.94 -17.45 -21.65
C LYS A 199 7.06 -18.97 -22.14
N PRO A 200 6.53 -20.12 -21.56
CA PRO A 200 5.60 -20.39 -20.41
C PRO A 200 5.81 -21.69 -19.53
N SER A 201 4.90 -21.95 -18.57
CA SER A 201 4.64 -23.24 -17.84
C SER A 201 3.69 -24.23 -18.55
N PRO A 202 3.53 -25.48 -18.04
CA PRO A 202 2.18 -26.10 -17.93
C PRO A 202 1.97 -27.10 -16.73
N ARG A 203 0.83 -27.80 -16.49
CA ARG A 203 -0.65 -27.58 -16.56
C ARG A 203 -1.40 -28.95 -16.46
N ILE A 204 -2.72 -28.97 -16.17
CA ILE A 204 -3.75 -30.05 -16.41
C ILE A 204 -3.88 -31.15 -15.30
N SER A 205 -5.03 -31.82 -15.01
CA SER A 205 -6.47 -31.48 -14.80
C SER A 205 -7.24 -32.76 -14.34
N ARG A 206 -8.55 -32.71 -13.99
CA ARG A 206 -9.42 -33.88 -13.67
C ARG A 206 -10.90 -33.67 -14.04
N LYS A 207 -11.70 -34.77 -14.01
CA LYS A 207 -13.16 -34.92 -14.29
C LYS A 207 -13.67 -36.27 -13.71
N THR A 208 -14.95 -36.61 -13.49
CA THR A 208 -16.26 -35.91 -13.27
C THR A 208 -17.27 -36.90 -12.63
N ASP A 209 -18.35 -36.42 -12.03
CA ASP A 209 -19.36 -37.16 -11.25
C ASP A 209 -20.44 -37.91 -12.06
N HIS A 210 -21.21 -38.80 -11.39
CA HIS A 210 -22.63 -39.05 -11.68
C HIS A 210 -23.45 -39.54 -10.44
N LYS A 211 -24.78 -39.51 -10.55
CA LYS A 211 -25.79 -39.54 -9.44
C LYS A 211 -26.44 -40.91 -9.21
N GLN A 212 -27.01 -41.18 -8.02
CA GLN A 212 -28.49 -41.29 -7.76
C GLN A 212 -28.86 -41.71 -6.31
N THR A 213 -30.16 -41.62 -5.96
CA THR A 213 -30.87 -41.87 -4.67
C THR A 213 -31.98 -42.95 -4.88
N PRO A 214 -32.90 -43.31 -3.94
CA PRO A 214 -33.11 -43.04 -2.49
C PRO A 214 -33.04 -44.37 -1.64
N THR A 215 -33.52 -44.60 -0.40
CA THR A 215 -34.75 -44.22 0.36
C THR A 215 -34.59 -44.50 1.88
N LYS A 216 -35.50 -44.00 2.74
CA LYS A 216 -35.47 -44.11 4.23
C LYS A 216 -36.09 -45.39 4.82
N GLY A 217 -35.64 -45.75 6.04
CA GLY A 217 -36.35 -46.59 7.02
C GLY A 217 -35.65 -46.55 8.39
N ASP A 218 -36.38 -46.37 9.49
CA ASP A 218 -35.82 -46.13 10.83
C ASP A 218 -35.85 -47.38 11.75
N SER A 219 -34.76 -47.66 12.49
CA SER A 219 -34.79 -47.84 13.97
C SER A 219 -33.46 -48.24 14.63
N ARG A 220 -33.14 -47.54 15.73
CA ARG A 220 -32.22 -47.80 16.87
C ARG A 220 -31.09 -48.88 16.78
N ALA A 221 -29.86 -48.34 16.65
CA ALA A 221 -28.72 -48.51 17.56
C ALA A 221 -28.03 -49.89 17.77
N SER A 222 -26.79 -50.04 17.27
CA SER A 222 -25.58 -50.08 18.12
C SER A 222 -24.25 -50.09 17.34
N SER A 223 -23.27 -49.33 17.84
CA SER A 223 -21.81 -49.48 17.65
C SER A 223 -21.12 -49.13 16.31
N ARG A 224 -19.84 -48.74 16.47
CA ARG A 224 -18.76 -48.56 15.47
C ARG A 224 -18.82 -47.30 14.56
N PRO A 225 -17.64 -46.85 14.06
CA PRO A 225 -17.28 -45.44 14.20
C PRO A 225 -17.61 -44.57 12.98
N SER A 226 -17.95 -43.30 13.23
CA SER A 226 -18.05 -42.29 12.18
C SER A 226 -16.64 -41.85 11.77
N SER A 227 -16.29 -42.13 10.51
CA SER A 227 -14.99 -41.83 9.92
C SER A 227 -14.86 -40.36 9.51
N ALA A 228 -13.67 -39.80 9.72
CA ALA A 228 -13.13 -38.69 8.95
C ALA A 228 -14.02 -37.42 8.84
N GLN A 229 -14.14 -36.68 9.96
CA GLN A 229 -13.93 -35.25 9.82
C GLN A 229 -12.54 -35.04 9.21
N SER A 230 -12.45 -34.24 8.13
CA SER A 230 -11.16 -33.72 7.69
C SER A 230 -10.72 -32.68 8.72
N CYS A 231 -9.90 -33.11 9.68
CA CYS A 231 -9.27 -32.22 10.65
C CYS A 231 -8.26 -31.34 9.90
N LYS A 232 -8.72 -30.22 9.36
CA LYS A 232 -7.85 -29.15 8.90
C LYS A 232 -6.97 -28.72 10.07
N ALA A 233 -5.66 -28.71 9.87
CA ALA A 233 -4.69 -28.28 10.87
C ALA A 233 -5.12 -26.91 11.41
N SER A 234 -5.25 -26.78 12.73
CA SER A 234 -5.80 -25.58 13.35
C SER A 234 -5.19 -25.31 14.71
N VAL A 235 -5.44 -24.11 15.23
CA VAL A 235 -5.15 -23.74 16.61
C VAL A 235 -6.10 -22.61 17.00
N SER A 236 -6.46 -22.54 18.28
CA SER A 236 -7.27 -21.46 18.81
C SER A 236 -6.55 -20.73 19.94
N THR A 237 -6.74 -19.40 19.97
CA THR A 237 -6.26 -18.53 21.04
C THR A 237 -7.47 -17.80 21.64
N THR A 238 -7.72 -18.00 22.92
CA THR A 238 -8.77 -17.28 23.67
C THR A 238 -8.14 -16.48 24.79
N VAL A 239 -8.37 -15.18 24.79
CA VAL A 239 -7.85 -14.22 25.78
C VAL A 239 -9.00 -13.33 26.25
N SER A 240 -9.35 -13.44 27.53
CA SER A 240 -10.19 -12.45 28.20
C SER A 240 -9.33 -11.28 28.72
N VAL A 241 -9.89 -10.07 28.66
CA VAL A 241 -9.31 -8.84 29.18
C VAL A 241 -10.42 -8.05 29.87
N GLY A 242 -10.44 -8.11 31.22
CA GLY A 242 -11.43 -7.39 32.01
C GLY A 242 -11.17 -5.89 32.06
N ALA A 243 -12.24 -5.10 32.23
CA ALA A 243 -12.21 -3.63 32.09
C ALA A 243 -11.15 -2.93 32.96
N SER A 244 -10.88 -3.46 34.15
CA SER A 244 -9.90 -2.92 35.11
C SER A 244 -8.52 -3.60 35.05
N SER A 245 -8.27 -4.47 34.06
CA SER A 245 -7.06 -5.32 34.02
C SER A 245 -5.77 -4.62 33.57
N ASN A 246 -5.82 -3.29 33.38
CA ASN A 246 -4.65 -2.41 33.33
C ASN A 246 -3.88 -2.44 34.67
N ARG A 247 -3.09 -3.50 34.88
CA ARG A 247 -1.98 -3.48 35.83
C ARG A 247 -0.98 -2.43 35.35
N ASN A 248 -1.11 -1.21 35.86
CA ASN A 248 -0.21 -0.11 35.56
C ASN A 248 1.25 -0.52 35.86
N THR A 249 1.98 -0.95 34.83
CA THR A 249 3.44 -0.96 34.82
C THR A 249 3.85 0.49 34.94
N LYS A 250 4.12 0.95 36.17
CA LYS A 250 4.33 2.36 36.51
C LYS A 250 5.42 2.97 35.62
N LEU A 251 4.95 3.62 34.55
CA LEU A 251 5.76 4.45 33.67
C LEU A 251 6.26 5.59 34.54
N ILE A 252 7.56 5.62 34.80
CA ILE A 252 8.17 6.55 35.75
C ILE A 252 7.99 7.97 35.20
N GLU A 253 7.29 8.81 35.95
CA GLU A 253 6.83 10.12 35.48
C GLU A 253 8.00 11.06 35.16
N PRO A 254 7.92 11.89 34.09
CA PRO A 254 8.97 12.84 33.73
C PRO A 254 9.37 13.79 34.86
N ASP A 255 8.44 14.09 35.78
CA ASP A 255 8.69 14.88 36.99
C ASP A 255 9.79 14.34 37.91
N THR A 256 10.08 13.03 37.82
CA THR A 256 11.18 12.38 38.56
C THR A 256 12.52 12.40 37.82
N MET A 257 12.55 12.92 36.58
CA MET A 257 13.73 12.95 35.70
C MET A 257 14.16 14.38 35.36
N LYS A 258 13.83 15.37 36.21
CA LYS A 258 14.08 16.81 35.98
C LYS A 258 15.56 17.19 35.79
N GLU A 259 16.49 16.34 36.22
CA GLU A 259 17.94 16.52 36.04
C GLU A 259 18.48 15.87 34.75
N TRP A 260 17.69 15.04 34.06
CA TRP A 260 18.12 14.33 32.85
C TRP A 260 18.05 15.24 31.62
N GLN A 261 19.00 15.06 30.70
CA GLN A 261 19.09 15.88 29.50
C GLN A 261 18.07 15.41 28.47
N CYS A 262 17.19 16.32 28.04
CA CYS A 262 16.08 16.03 27.13
C CYS A 262 16.38 16.48 25.69
N ALA A 263 15.80 15.77 24.73
CA ALA A 263 15.52 16.26 23.38
C ALA A 263 14.14 15.75 22.94
N GLN A 264 13.45 16.53 22.13
CA GLN A 264 12.11 16.25 21.63
C GLN A 264 12.12 16.24 20.10
N SER A 265 11.16 15.54 19.48
CA SER A 265 10.80 15.77 18.08
C SER A 265 9.33 15.40 17.86
N LYS A 266 8.61 16.19 17.07
CA LYS A 266 7.22 15.94 16.68
C LYS A 266 7.15 15.08 15.42
N GLY A 267 5.94 14.61 15.10
CA GLY A 267 5.63 13.96 13.84
C GLY A 267 4.13 13.67 13.72
N CYS A 268 3.79 12.84 12.73
CA CYS A 268 2.41 12.46 12.45
C CYS A 268 2.35 11.09 11.78
N PHE A 269 1.30 10.32 12.09
CA PHE A 269 0.83 9.20 11.29
C PHE A 269 -0.21 9.70 10.29
N TYR A 270 0.03 9.61 8.98
CA TYR A 270 -0.98 9.93 7.95
C TYR A 270 -1.52 8.64 7.32
N LEU A 271 -2.82 8.62 6.97
CA LEU A 271 -3.52 7.45 6.44
C LEU A 271 -3.79 7.56 4.93
N GLU A 272 -3.06 6.78 4.15
CA GLU A 272 -3.09 6.85 2.68
C GLU A 272 -4.38 6.33 2.05
N GLN A 273 -4.61 6.72 0.79
CA GLN A 273 -5.78 6.30 0.01
C GLN A 273 -5.94 4.77 -0.06
N ASN A 274 -4.82 4.05 -0.06
CA ASN A 274 -4.72 2.60 -0.13
C ASN A 274 -4.84 1.88 1.24
N GLY A 275 -4.97 2.63 2.34
CA GLY A 275 -5.03 2.12 3.72
C GLY A 275 -3.69 1.94 4.44
N GLU A 276 -2.56 2.36 3.86
CA GLU A 276 -1.29 2.46 4.58
C GLU A 276 -1.31 3.54 5.65
N ILE A 277 -0.43 3.38 6.63
CA ILE A 277 -0.08 4.44 7.56
C ILE A 277 1.39 4.80 7.32
N ILE A 278 1.63 6.03 6.92
CA ILE A 278 2.97 6.60 6.74
C ILE A 278 3.38 7.39 8.00
N SER A 279 4.66 7.39 8.32
CA SER A 279 5.22 8.11 9.47
C SER A 279 6.67 8.52 9.22
N HIS A 280 7.07 9.61 9.86
CA HIS A 280 8.48 9.98 9.99
C HIS A 280 9.26 8.87 10.72
N LYS A 281 10.48 8.60 10.26
CA LYS A 281 11.52 7.86 10.99
C LYS A 281 12.54 8.82 11.58
N TYR A 282 13.10 8.48 12.73
CA TYR A 282 14.09 9.32 13.41
C TYR A 282 15.39 8.56 13.67
N ARG A 283 16.53 9.27 13.59
CA ARG A 283 17.80 8.81 14.15
C ARG A 283 18.03 9.52 15.48
N LEU A 284 18.29 8.73 16.52
CA LEU A 284 18.72 9.16 17.85
C LEU A 284 20.20 8.84 18.01
N HIS A 285 21.02 9.86 18.24
CA HIS A 285 22.43 9.72 18.57
C HIS A 285 22.68 9.95 20.07
N LEU A 286 23.39 9.02 20.70
CA LEU A 286 23.87 9.10 22.08
C LEU A 286 25.40 9.09 22.09
N SER A 287 26.02 10.13 22.65
CA SER A 287 27.50 10.23 22.68
C SER A 287 28.15 9.36 23.76
N GLN A 288 27.39 8.92 24.77
CA GLN A 288 27.86 8.07 25.87
C GLN A 288 26.81 7.00 26.19
N ARG A 289 27.25 5.90 26.84
CA ARG A 289 26.32 4.94 27.45
C ARG A 289 25.55 5.64 28.58
N SER A 290 24.24 5.52 28.57
CA SER A 290 23.34 6.24 29.48
C SER A 290 22.13 5.38 29.83
N MET A 291 21.57 5.59 31.02
CA MET A 291 20.15 5.33 31.22
C MET A 291 19.35 6.30 30.36
N VAL A 292 18.32 5.79 29.68
CA VAL A 292 17.46 6.54 28.77
C VAL A 292 16.00 6.21 29.06
N CYS A 293 15.13 7.22 29.02
CA CYS A 293 13.68 7.05 28.92
C CYS A 293 13.20 7.66 27.60
N VAL A 294 12.38 6.93 26.87
CA VAL A 294 11.79 7.36 25.61
C VAL A 294 10.27 7.24 25.72
N THR A 295 9.55 8.30 25.39
CA THR A 295 8.07 8.32 25.35
C THR A 295 7.54 8.80 24.02
N ILE A 296 6.40 8.27 23.61
CA ILE A 296 5.59 8.76 22.48
C ILE A 296 4.15 8.98 22.97
N LYS A 297 3.52 10.07 22.54
CA LYS A 297 2.14 10.44 22.91
C LYS A 297 1.50 11.25 21.77
N PRO A 298 0.16 11.27 21.64
CA PRO A 298 -0.53 12.20 20.75
C PRO A 298 -0.13 13.66 21.01
N LEU A 299 -0.09 14.47 19.96
CA LEU A 299 0.13 15.91 20.07
C LEU A 299 -1.20 16.60 20.41
N ASN A 300 -1.19 17.38 21.49
CA ASN A 300 -2.36 18.15 21.94
C ASN A 300 -2.49 19.45 21.14
N LEU A 301 -3.03 19.33 19.92
CA LEU A 301 -3.49 20.43 19.09
C LEU A 301 -4.74 21.11 19.69
N ARG A 302 -5.19 22.22 19.10
CA ARG A 302 -6.28 23.03 19.67
C ARG A 302 -7.62 22.28 19.65
N GLN A 303 -8.16 22.02 20.84
CA GLN A 303 -9.51 21.46 20.97
C GLN A 303 -10.56 22.53 20.70
N VAL A 304 -11.43 22.30 19.71
CA VAL A 304 -12.68 23.04 19.55
C VAL A 304 -13.64 22.57 20.65
N GLU A 305 -14.14 23.50 21.48
CA GLU A 305 -15.00 23.18 22.61
C GLU A 305 -16.19 22.30 22.19
N GLY A 306 -16.34 21.15 22.86
CA GLY A 306 -17.42 20.18 22.60
C GLY A 306 -17.13 19.10 21.57
N LYS A 307 -16.00 19.11 20.85
CA LYS A 307 -15.61 18.01 19.93
C LYS A 307 -14.52 17.12 20.54
N SER A 308 -14.73 15.81 20.52
CA SER A 308 -13.71 14.82 20.95
C SER A 308 -12.71 14.53 19.84
N CYS A 309 -11.43 14.85 20.04
CA CYS A 309 -10.35 14.54 19.10
C CYS A 309 -10.19 13.01 18.91
N HIS A 310 -10.72 12.47 17.81
CA HIS A 310 -10.74 11.02 17.53
C HIS A 310 -9.34 10.37 17.56
N TRP A 311 -8.31 11.13 17.14
CA TRP A 311 -6.93 10.65 17.07
C TRP A 311 -6.27 10.41 18.45
N LEU A 312 -6.78 10.99 19.54
CA LEU A 312 -6.29 10.70 20.91
C LEU A 312 -6.49 9.22 21.30
N SER A 313 -7.44 8.53 20.66
CA SER A 313 -7.67 7.10 20.88
C SER A 313 -6.74 6.18 20.08
N VAL A 314 -5.90 6.70 19.18
CA VAL A 314 -5.00 5.90 18.34
C VAL A 314 -3.88 5.33 19.20
N ASP A 315 -3.69 4.01 19.15
CA ASP A 315 -2.62 3.37 19.89
C ASP A 315 -1.26 3.69 19.25
N MET A 316 -0.26 3.94 20.09
CA MET A 316 1.09 4.27 19.63
C MET A 316 2.11 3.29 20.23
N ALA A 317 3.19 3.07 19.49
CA ALA A 317 4.45 2.62 20.05
C ALA A 317 5.61 3.17 19.24
N LEU A 318 6.78 3.19 19.83
CA LEU A 318 8.03 3.56 19.19
C LEU A 318 9.00 2.38 19.33
N TYR A 319 9.40 1.81 18.21
CA TYR A 319 10.37 0.71 18.15
C TYR A 319 11.79 1.29 18.11
N ILE A 320 12.65 0.82 19.01
CA ILE A 320 14.04 1.25 19.19
C ILE A 320 14.94 0.17 18.59
N LEU A 321 15.60 0.49 17.48
CA LEU A 321 16.57 -0.39 16.82
C LEU A 321 17.97 0.22 16.89
N LYS A 322 19.01 -0.58 17.09
CA LYS A 322 20.41 -0.12 17.01
C LYS A 322 20.95 -0.25 15.59
N GLU A 323 21.72 0.75 15.16
CA GLU A 323 22.54 0.73 13.96
C GLU A 323 23.84 -0.07 14.22
N ASN A 324 24.19 -0.98 13.31
CA ASN A 324 25.31 -1.92 13.46
C ASN A 324 26.36 -1.69 12.37
N GLU A 325 27.64 -1.74 12.75
CA GLU A 325 28.78 -1.35 11.90
C GLU A 325 29.08 -2.31 10.74
N ALA A 326 28.55 -3.54 10.76
CA ALA A 326 29.01 -4.65 9.92
C ALA A 326 27.96 -5.21 8.93
N GLN A 327 26.72 -4.72 8.93
CA GLN A 327 25.62 -5.22 8.07
C GLN A 327 24.44 -4.23 8.04
N GLU A 328 23.67 -4.23 6.95
CA GLU A 328 22.42 -3.45 6.75
C GLU A 328 21.26 -3.85 7.70
N ASN A 329 21.52 -4.76 8.64
CA ASN A 329 20.56 -5.35 9.55
C ASN A 329 20.46 -4.56 10.87
N LEU A 330 19.53 -3.60 10.92
CA LEU A 330 19.11 -2.95 12.17
C LEU A 330 18.65 -3.98 13.23
N GLN A 331 19.20 -3.90 14.45
CA GLN A 331 18.88 -4.81 15.55
C GLN A 331 17.82 -4.22 16.47
N LEU A 332 16.69 -4.89 16.64
CA LEU A 332 15.70 -4.53 17.66
C LEU A 332 16.32 -4.58 19.07
N VAL A 333 16.21 -3.48 19.80
CA VAL A 333 16.62 -3.36 21.21
C VAL A 333 15.39 -3.45 22.12
N SER A 334 14.35 -2.66 21.83
CA SER A 334 13.09 -2.65 22.57
C SER A 334 12.01 -1.83 21.86
N PHE A 335 10.86 -1.67 22.49
CA PHE A 335 9.80 -0.78 22.06
C PHE A 335 9.05 -0.22 23.28
N THR A 336 8.34 0.89 23.10
CA THR A 336 7.48 1.46 24.16
C THR A 336 6.27 0.56 24.42
N GLU A 337 6.29 -0.15 25.54
CA GLU A 337 5.26 -1.11 25.95
C GLU A 337 4.55 -0.73 27.27
N GLN A 338 5.13 0.20 28.03
CA GLN A 338 4.51 0.77 29.22
C GLN A 338 3.53 1.85 28.77
N GLN A 339 2.40 2.01 29.46
CA GLN A 339 1.39 3.03 29.12
C GLN A 339 0.94 3.76 30.39
N ASN A 340 0.83 5.09 30.30
CA ASN A 340 0.20 5.95 31.29
C ASN A 340 -0.72 6.93 30.55
N LYS A 341 -2.04 6.75 30.68
CA LYS A 341 -3.06 7.44 29.85
C LYS A 341 -2.76 7.25 28.35
N GLU A 342 -2.51 8.32 27.62
CA GLU A 342 -2.19 8.36 26.18
C GLU A 342 -0.67 8.31 25.90
N MET A 343 0.17 8.37 26.94
CA MET A 343 1.62 8.29 26.83
C MET A 343 2.08 6.83 26.87
N PHE A 344 2.84 6.42 25.85
CA PHE A 344 3.52 5.13 25.77
C PHE A 344 5.01 5.33 26.01
N GLY A 345 5.66 4.44 26.75
CA GLY A 345 7.05 4.63 27.17
C GLY A 345 7.90 3.36 27.32
N TRP A 346 9.20 3.60 27.34
CA TRP A 346 10.25 2.62 27.64
C TRP A 346 11.36 3.29 28.47
N LYS A 347 11.98 2.54 29.38
CA LYS A 347 13.16 2.97 30.14
C LYS A 347 14.16 1.82 30.25
N GLY A 348 15.44 2.10 29.99
CA GLY A 348 16.52 1.12 30.05
C GLY A 348 17.89 1.76 29.79
N GLU A 349 18.95 0.95 29.81
CA GLU A 349 20.30 1.41 29.44
C GLU A 349 20.49 1.29 27.92
N LEU A 350 21.02 2.34 27.30
CA LEU A 350 21.49 2.33 25.91
C LEU A 350 22.98 2.67 25.87
N GLY A 351 23.71 2.01 24.96
CA GLY A 351 25.11 2.32 24.67
C GLY A 351 25.25 3.63 23.89
N SER A 352 26.49 4.11 23.76
CA SER A 352 26.82 5.13 22.76
C SER A 352 26.62 4.61 21.34
N GLY A 353 26.32 5.52 20.41
CA GLY A 353 26.09 5.22 19.00
C GLY A 353 24.75 5.76 18.48
N VAL A 354 24.28 5.19 17.38
CA VAL A 354 23.05 5.61 16.69
C VAL A 354 21.96 4.54 16.81
N TYR A 355 20.75 5.02 17.02
CA TYR A 355 19.53 4.23 17.13
C TYR A 355 18.48 4.78 16.15
N TRP A 356 17.75 3.89 15.50
CA TRP A 356 16.56 4.23 14.73
C TRP A 356 15.33 4.11 15.61
N LEU A 357 14.53 5.17 15.64
CA LEU A 357 13.23 5.21 16.30
C LEU A 357 12.15 5.13 15.21
N LEU A 358 11.38 4.06 15.21
CA LEU A 358 10.34 3.77 14.22
C LEU A 358 8.96 3.84 14.89
N PRO A 359 8.17 4.90 14.66
CA PRO A 359 6.81 4.99 15.19
C PRO A 359 5.91 3.92 14.58
N PHE A 360 4.92 3.51 15.35
CA PHE A 360 3.99 2.44 15.01
C PHE A 360 2.63 2.72 15.63
N THR A 361 1.57 2.45 14.87
CA THR A 361 0.21 2.24 15.36
C THR A 361 -0.32 0.95 14.75
N THR A 362 -1.27 0.28 15.40
CA THR A 362 -1.87 -0.95 14.83
C THR A 362 -2.72 -0.68 13.59
N GLY A 363 -3.14 0.57 13.37
CA GLY A 363 -4.17 0.91 12.39
C GLY A 363 -5.55 0.37 12.75
N CYS A 364 -5.79 -0.07 14.00
CA CYS A 364 -7.13 -0.46 14.44
C CYS A 364 -8.08 0.75 14.48
N ARG A 365 -7.60 1.92 14.95
CA ARG A 365 -8.40 3.13 15.19
C ARG A 365 -8.16 4.27 14.18
N LEU A 366 -6.96 4.38 13.62
CA LEU A 366 -6.69 5.31 12.50
C LEU A 366 -7.16 4.65 11.18
N LYS A 367 -8.39 4.96 10.75
CA LYS A 367 -9.04 4.41 9.55
C LYS A 367 -9.93 5.46 8.88
N LYS A 368 -10.14 5.34 7.56
CA LYS A 368 -10.98 6.27 6.79
C LYS A 368 -12.44 6.19 7.24
N VAL A 369 -12.93 7.23 7.91
CA VAL A 369 -14.29 7.26 8.45
C VAL A 369 -15.24 7.76 7.38
N LYS A 370 -16.23 6.93 7.00
CA LYS A 370 -17.30 7.32 6.08
C LYS A 370 -18.38 8.17 6.78
N THR A 371 -17.97 9.24 7.43
CA THR A 371 -18.88 10.22 8.04
C THR A 371 -19.62 10.97 6.94
N GLN A 372 -20.94 11.13 7.06
CA GLN A 372 -21.67 12.07 6.23
C GLN A 372 -21.32 13.49 6.70
N ILE A 373 -20.50 14.19 5.91
CA ILE A 373 -20.09 15.57 6.21
C ILE A 373 -21.30 16.50 5.97
N ALA A 374 -21.64 17.34 6.95
CA ALA A 374 -22.83 18.18 6.91
C ALA A 374 -22.74 19.34 5.88
N GLY A 375 -21.54 19.69 5.44
CA GLY A 375 -21.27 20.71 4.42
C GLY A 375 -19.76 20.91 4.24
N GLU A 376 -19.37 21.53 3.13
CA GLU A 376 -17.98 21.93 2.91
C GLU A 376 -17.70 23.27 3.60
N ALA A 377 -16.58 23.36 4.32
CA ALA A 377 -16.14 24.59 4.99
C ALA A 377 -15.64 25.63 3.96
N LYS A 378 -15.78 26.91 4.28
CA LYS A 378 -15.16 27.98 3.48
C LYS A 378 -13.72 28.20 3.95
N LEU A 379 -12.76 28.12 3.04
CA LEU A 379 -11.36 28.45 3.33
C LEU A 379 -11.10 29.96 3.33
N VAL A 380 -11.74 30.67 2.41
CA VAL A 380 -11.55 32.12 2.18
C VAL A 380 -12.87 32.87 2.00
N TYR A 381 -12.81 34.18 2.17
CA TYR A 381 -13.85 35.15 1.83
C TYR A 381 -13.21 36.42 1.28
N ARG A 382 -14.00 37.32 0.67
CA ARG A 382 -13.57 38.69 0.35
C ARG A 382 -14.17 39.66 1.37
N ASP A 383 -13.42 40.68 1.76
CA ASP A 383 -13.85 41.71 2.70
C ASP A 383 -14.60 42.88 2.02
N GLU A 384 -14.72 44.02 2.71
CA GLU A 384 -15.42 45.21 2.21
C GLU A 384 -14.61 45.99 1.14
N ASP A 385 -13.28 45.88 1.16
CA ASP A 385 -12.37 46.45 0.15
C ASP A 385 -12.20 45.51 -1.06
N GLY A 386 -12.59 44.24 -0.91
CA GLY A 386 -12.58 43.19 -1.93
C GLY A 386 -11.38 42.25 -1.84
N GLU A 387 -10.50 42.45 -0.86
CA GLU A 387 -9.30 41.66 -0.63
C GLU A 387 -9.62 40.27 -0.08
N LEU A 388 -8.78 39.29 -0.41
CA LEU A 388 -9.00 37.90 -0.01
C LEU A 388 -8.50 37.67 1.42
N ILE A 389 -9.35 37.08 2.28
CA ILE A 389 -9.00 36.78 3.68
C ILE A 389 -9.32 35.31 4.00
N LEU A 390 -8.36 34.64 4.66
CA LEU A 390 -8.53 33.30 5.22
C LEU A 390 -9.57 33.30 6.37
N THR A 391 -10.50 32.34 6.35
CA THR A 391 -11.49 32.20 7.45
C THR A 391 -10.82 31.87 8.78
N LYS A 392 -11.52 32.16 9.89
CA LYS A 392 -11.03 31.86 11.24
C LYS A 392 -10.77 30.36 11.42
N GLU A 393 -11.62 29.54 10.82
CA GLU A 393 -11.59 28.08 10.83
C GLU A 393 -10.38 27.56 10.04
N PHE A 394 -10.11 28.11 8.86
CA PHE A 394 -8.94 27.73 8.07
C PHE A 394 -7.63 28.23 8.68
N ARG A 395 -7.60 29.45 9.24
CA ARG A 395 -6.46 29.94 10.05
C ARG A 395 -6.18 29.07 11.28
N ALA A 396 -7.20 28.44 11.87
CA ALA A 396 -7.00 27.46 12.94
C ALA A 396 -6.33 26.18 12.39
N ALA A 397 -6.87 25.60 11.32
CA ALA A 397 -6.30 24.41 10.67
C ALA A 397 -4.85 24.62 10.20
N LEU A 398 -4.53 25.76 9.59
CA LEU A 398 -3.15 26.12 9.21
C LEU A 398 -2.23 26.27 10.43
N SER A 399 -2.75 26.75 11.57
CA SER A 399 -1.96 26.84 12.80
C SER A 399 -1.67 25.46 13.40
N ASP A 400 -2.60 24.52 13.29
CA ASP A 400 -2.44 23.14 13.75
C ASP A 400 -1.58 22.31 12.76
N ILE A 401 -1.61 22.62 11.45
CA ILE A 401 -0.66 22.13 10.43
C ILE A 401 0.76 22.60 10.77
N PHE A 402 0.96 23.91 10.94
CA PHE A 402 2.25 24.49 11.30
C PHE A 402 2.84 23.81 12.54
N GLU A 403 2.02 23.64 13.59
CA GLU A 403 2.42 22.99 14.84
C GLU A 403 2.80 21.51 14.66
N THR A 404 2.29 20.85 13.61
CA THR A 404 2.57 19.45 13.26
C THR A 404 3.82 19.29 12.39
N ILE A 405 4.15 20.29 11.55
CA ILE A 405 5.33 20.26 10.65
C ILE A 405 6.57 20.96 11.22
N ASP A 406 6.44 21.74 12.29
CA ASP A 406 7.52 22.12 13.22
C ASP A 406 7.99 20.85 13.97
N LEU A 407 8.95 20.13 13.39
CA LEU A 407 9.37 18.80 13.84
C LEU A 407 10.38 18.84 14.98
N ASP A 408 11.15 19.93 15.15
CA ASP A 408 12.04 20.12 16.30
C ASP A 408 11.39 20.87 17.48
N GLY A 409 10.29 21.59 17.25
CA GLY A 409 9.53 22.31 18.27
C GLY A 409 10.05 23.72 18.55
N ASN A 410 10.88 24.30 17.69
CA ASN A 410 11.40 25.66 17.87
C ASN A 410 10.41 26.77 17.47
N GLY A 411 9.33 26.42 16.76
CA GLY A 411 8.24 27.33 16.37
C GLY A 411 8.51 28.14 15.09
N LEU A 412 9.45 27.66 14.27
CA LEU A 412 9.80 28.12 12.92
C LEU A 412 9.94 26.88 12.02
N LEU A 413 9.88 27.03 10.69
CA LEU A 413 10.08 25.93 9.76
C LEU A 413 11.39 26.07 9.00
N SER A 414 12.28 25.10 9.17
CA SER A 414 13.47 24.96 8.33
C SER A 414 13.11 24.46 6.92
N LEU A 415 14.05 24.59 5.97
CA LEU A 415 13.90 24.02 4.62
C LEU A 415 13.70 22.48 4.65
N GLU A 416 14.24 21.79 5.65
CA GLU A 416 14.04 20.33 5.77
C GLU A 416 12.60 19.99 6.18
N GLU A 417 12.02 20.77 7.08
CA GLU A 417 10.63 20.62 7.55
C GLU A 417 9.61 21.06 6.50
N TYR A 418 9.86 22.19 5.84
CA TYR A 418 9.05 22.62 4.70
C TYR A 418 9.08 21.58 3.56
N ASN A 419 10.21 20.91 3.34
CA ASN A 419 10.30 19.79 2.40
C ASN A 419 9.60 18.49 2.84
N PHE A 420 9.23 18.32 4.12
CA PHE A 420 8.34 17.24 4.53
C PHE A 420 6.86 17.58 4.34
N PHE A 421 6.51 18.87 4.39
CA PHE A 421 5.21 19.38 3.98
C PHE A 421 5.03 19.21 2.46
N GLU A 422 5.89 19.81 1.63
CA GLU A 422 5.82 19.75 0.16
C GLU A 422 5.79 18.32 -0.39
N LEU A 423 6.71 17.47 0.05
CA LEU A 423 6.78 16.08 -0.40
C LEU A 423 5.52 15.27 -0.04
N ARG A 424 4.66 15.77 0.87
CA ARG A 424 3.35 15.19 1.17
C ARG A 424 2.18 15.92 0.49
N THR A 425 2.27 17.22 0.19
CA THR A 425 1.19 18.01 -0.40
C THR A 425 1.24 18.02 -1.93
N SER A 426 2.36 18.50 -2.50
CA SER A 426 2.64 18.56 -3.93
C SER A 426 3.30 17.27 -4.45
N GLY A 427 4.07 16.58 -3.61
CA GLY A 427 4.84 15.39 -3.96
C GLY A 427 6.23 15.70 -4.54
N GLU A 428 6.60 16.98 -4.61
CA GLU A 428 7.91 17.45 -5.06
C GLU A 428 8.72 18.02 -3.87
N LYS A 429 9.76 18.80 -4.15
CA LYS A 429 10.59 19.43 -3.11
C LYS A 429 10.87 20.88 -3.46
N CYS A 430 10.77 21.74 -2.46
CA CYS A 430 11.28 23.10 -2.52
C CYS A 430 12.82 23.05 -2.56
N ASP A 431 13.40 23.50 -3.68
CA ASP A 431 14.84 23.64 -3.84
C ASP A 431 15.36 24.95 -3.20
N GLU A 432 16.67 25.20 -3.30
CA GLU A 432 17.29 26.38 -2.69
C GLU A 432 16.92 27.69 -3.39
N GLU A 433 16.49 27.65 -4.65
CA GLU A 433 16.09 28.83 -5.45
C GLU A 433 14.65 29.23 -5.12
N ALA A 434 13.71 28.28 -5.12
CA ALA A 434 12.35 28.49 -4.63
C ALA A 434 12.33 28.91 -3.15
N TRP A 435 13.20 28.34 -2.31
CA TRP A 435 13.34 28.75 -0.91
C TRP A 435 14.02 30.12 -0.74
N ALA A 436 14.77 30.62 -1.73
CA ALA A 436 15.23 32.00 -1.74
C ALA A 436 14.07 32.97 -2.00
N VAL A 437 13.23 32.68 -3.01
CA VAL A 437 12.01 33.46 -3.29
C VAL A 437 11.06 33.48 -2.08
N CYS A 438 10.91 32.36 -1.38
CA CYS A 438 10.16 32.28 -0.11
C CYS A 438 10.71 33.24 0.96
N LYS A 439 12.04 33.33 1.12
CA LYS A 439 12.68 34.23 2.10
C LYS A 439 12.53 35.72 1.77
N GLU A 440 12.40 36.06 0.50
CA GLU A 440 12.29 37.46 0.06
C GLU A 440 10.84 37.97 0.19
N ASN A 441 9.85 37.08 0.06
CA ASN A 441 8.43 37.44 0.04
C ASN A 441 7.68 37.27 1.39
N PHE A 442 8.14 36.41 2.30
CA PHE A 442 7.40 36.06 3.53
C PHE A 442 8.17 36.33 4.84
N GLU A 443 7.48 36.40 5.98
CA GLU A 443 8.13 36.66 7.28
C GLU A 443 9.04 35.49 7.71
N MET A 444 10.35 35.70 7.62
CA MET A 444 11.40 34.78 8.08
C MET A 444 12.04 35.22 9.40
N LYS A 445 12.52 34.25 10.18
CA LYS A 445 13.32 34.49 11.39
C LYS A 445 14.45 33.46 11.44
N LYS A 446 15.69 33.89 11.67
CA LYS A 446 16.91 33.02 11.57
C LYS A 446 17.08 32.29 10.21
N ASN A 447 16.45 32.78 9.13
CA ASN A 447 16.35 32.13 7.82
C ASN A 447 15.36 30.93 7.76
N GLU A 448 14.48 30.80 8.75
CA GLU A 448 13.42 29.79 8.90
C GLU A 448 12.05 30.49 8.82
N LEU A 449 11.03 29.84 8.26
CA LEU A 449 9.72 30.45 8.00
C LEU A 449 8.90 30.56 9.29
N THR A 450 8.34 31.74 9.56
CA THR A 450 7.52 31.96 10.75
C THR A 450 6.09 31.45 10.56
N ARG A 451 5.35 31.28 11.67
CA ARG A 451 3.91 30.95 11.62
C ARG A 451 3.08 31.98 10.85
N GLN A 452 3.50 33.25 10.83
CA GLN A 452 2.82 34.30 10.06
C GLN A 452 3.15 34.17 8.56
N GLY A 453 4.43 34.10 8.20
CA GLY A 453 4.85 33.89 6.81
C GLY A 453 4.25 32.63 6.17
N PHE A 454 4.06 31.54 6.92
CA PHE A 454 3.36 30.35 6.45
C PHE A 454 1.86 30.59 6.15
N MET A 455 1.18 31.43 6.95
CA MET A 455 -0.21 31.83 6.68
C MET A 455 -0.30 32.70 5.43
N ASP A 456 0.65 33.61 5.25
CA ASP A 456 0.69 34.55 4.13
C ASP A 456 1.02 33.82 2.81
N LEU A 457 1.87 32.78 2.87
CA LEU A 457 2.13 31.86 1.75
C LEU A 457 0.87 31.11 1.32
N ASN A 458 0.12 30.52 2.26
CA ASN A 458 -1.16 29.85 1.97
C ASN A 458 -2.26 30.84 1.51
N LEU A 459 -2.15 32.12 1.85
CA LEU A 459 -3.03 33.18 1.35
C LEU A 459 -2.66 33.61 -0.09
N MET A 460 -1.38 33.61 -0.43
CA MET A 460 -0.92 33.84 -1.82
C MET A 460 -1.43 32.72 -2.74
N GLU A 461 -1.27 31.45 -2.35
CA GLU A 461 -1.80 30.29 -3.10
C GLU A 461 -3.32 30.40 -3.34
N ALA A 462 -4.07 30.90 -2.36
CA ALA A 462 -5.51 31.15 -2.50
C ALA A 462 -5.84 32.25 -3.53
N ASN A 463 -4.94 33.22 -3.72
CA ASN A 463 -5.17 34.39 -4.57
C ASN A 463 -4.75 34.16 -6.03
N ASP A 464 -3.78 33.27 -6.28
CA ASP A 464 -3.26 32.94 -7.62
C ASP A 464 -4.32 32.41 -8.61
N ARG A 465 -5.48 31.97 -8.10
CA ARG A 465 -6.68 31.61 -8.89
C ARG A 465 -7.93 32.40 -8.51
N GLU A 466 -7.79 33.69 -8.28
CA GLU A 466 -8.89 34.64 -7.97
C GLU A 466 -9.73 34.28 -6.73
N GLY A 467 -9.27 33.36 -5.87
CA GLY A 467 -10.00 32.83 -4.72
C GLY A 467 -10.51 31.39 -4.84
N ASP A 468 -10.14 30.63 -5.88
CA ASP A 468 -10.46 29.19 -5.99
C ASP A 468 -9.70 28.36 -4.92
N PRO A 469 -10.40 27.71 -3.96
CA PRO A 469 -9.77 26.93 -2.90
C PRO A 469 -9.35 25.51 -3.33
N SER A 470 -9.43 25.16 -4.62
CA SER A 470 -9.26 23.77 -5.07
C SER A 470 -7.89 23.16 -4.75
N ASP A 471 -6.80 23.91 -4.89
CA ASP A 471 -5.44 23.40 -4.63
C ASP A 471 -5.16 23.29 -3.13
N LEU A 472 -5.52 24.32 -2.35
CA LEU A 472 -5.52 24.28 -0.88
C LEU A 472 -6.33 23.09 -0.33
N TRP A 473 -7.41 22.69 -1.01
CA TRP A 473 -8.15 21.48 -0.65
C TRP A 473 -7.37 20.18 -0.92
N VAL A 474 -6.54 20.12 -1.97
CA VAL A 474 -5.62 18.98 -2.17
C VAL A 474 -4.61 18.93 -1.03
N THR A 475 -3.99 20.08 -0.69
CA THR A 475 -3.09 20.23 0.46
C THR A 475 -3.73 19.76 1.78
N LEU A 476 -4.93 20.24 2.10
CA LEU A 476 -5.67 19.84 3.31
C LEU A 476 -6.01 18.34 3.35
N LEU A 477 -6.51 17.78 2.24
CA LEU A 477 -6.85 16.35 2.13
C LEU A 477 -5.59 15.48 2.26
N SER A 478 -4.47 15.90 1.68
CA SER A 478 -3.16 15.26 1.82
C SER A 478 -2.62 15.26 3.26
N LEU A 479 -2.95 16.28 4.04
CA LEU A 479 -2.59 16.37 5.47
C LEU A 479 -3.63 15.70 6.40
N GLY A 480 -4.64 15.02 5.83
CA GLY A 480 -5.62 14.22 6.55
C GLY A 480 -6.80 15.01 7.14
N TYR A 481 -7.02 16.25 6.70
CA TYR A 481 -8.23 17.03 7.02
C TYR A 481 -9.40 16.64 6.13
N ASN A 482 -10.60 16.57 6.70
CA ASN A 482 -11.84 16.38 5.95
C ASN A 482 -12.39 17.73 5.42
N LYS A 483 -13.43 17.69 4.57
CA LYS A 483 -14.07 18.89 4.02
C LYS A 483 -14.78 19.80 5.04
N ALA A 484 -14.84 19.42 6.33
CA ALA A 484 -15.29 20.27 7.43
C ALA A 484 -14.12 20.87 8.26
N LEU A 485 -12.89 20.81 7.75
CA LEU A 485 -11.65 21.22 8.43
C LEU A 485 -11.37 20.46 9.74
N GLU A 486 -11.83 19.20 9.84
CA GLU A 486 -11.51 18.31 10.95
C GLU A 486 -10.41 17.32 10.55
N MET A 487 -9.34 17.24 11.33
CA MET A 487 -8.30 16.23 11.14
C MET A 487 -8.87 14.83 11.46
N ALA A 488 -9.00 13.99 10.45
CA ALA A 488 -9.71 12.71 10.51
C ALA A 488 -8.89 11.51 9.98
N GLU A 489 -7.96 11.76 9.05
CA GLU A 489 -7.10 10.75 8.44
C GLU A 489 -5.61 10.95 8.78
N ALA A 490 -5.34 11.70 9.86
CA ALA A 490 -4.02 11.93 10.42
C ALA A 490 -4.03 11.83 11.96
N CYS A 491 -2.87 11.54 12.54
CA CYS A 491 -2.66 11.48 14.00
C CYS A 491 -1.27 12.02 14.38
N PRO A 492 -1.17 13.32 14.67
CA PRO A 492 0.03 13.98 15.18
C PRO A 492 0.48 13.44 16.53
N PHE A 493 1.79 13.35 16.72
CA PHE A 493 2.43 12.82 17.93
C PHE A 493 3.69 13.59 18.28
N VAL A 494 4.17 13.41 19.51
CA VAL A 494 5.47 13.92 19.95
C VAL A 494 6.26 12.82 20.66
N ILE A 495 7.57 12.79 20.38
CA ILE A 495 8.54 11.88 20.98
C ILE A 495 9.42 12.69 21.94
N ASP A 496 9.48 12.28 23.21
CA ASP A 496 10.42 12.82 24.19
C ASP A 496 11.52 11.79 24.47
N VAL A 497 12.78 12.23 24.49
CA VAL A 497 13.95 11.40 24.82
C VAL A 497 14.72 12.05 25.96
N TYR A 498 14.73 11.40 27.13
CA TYR A 498 15.49 11.80 28.31
C TYR A 498 16.69 10.88 28.50
N ALA A 499 17.89 11.43 28.70
CA ALA A 499 19.09 10.65 29.00
C ALA A 499 19.86 11.21 30.21
N GLU A 500 20.27 10.32 31.10
CA GLU A 500 20.99 10.61 32.34
C GLU A 500 22.36 11.27 32.13
N ARG A 501 23.14 10.82 31.13
CA ARG A 501 24.60 11.11 31.05
C ARG A 501 25.06 11.91 29.84
N CYS A 502 24.21 12.12 28.85
CA CYS A 502 24.56 12.89 27.65
C CYS A 502 23.33 13.51 27.01
N LYS A 503 23.49 14.61 26.27
CA LYS A 503 22.38 15.23 25.56
C LYS A 503 21.99 14.35 24.35
N PRO A 504 20.78 13.79 24.32
CA PRO A 504 20.33 13.03 23.16
C PRO A 504 20.19 13.98 21.96
N ARG A 505 20.47 13.49 20.75
CA ARG A 505 20.19 14.21 19.50
C ARG A 505 19.26 13.36 18.66
N ILE A 506 17.99 13.76 18.60
CA ILE A 506 16.98 13.18 17.72
C ILE A 506 16.85 14.06 16.46
N LYS A 507 16.67 13.45 15.28
CA LYS A 507 16.33 14.15 14.04
C LYS A 507 15.44 13.25 13.17
N ALA A 508 14.37 13.81 12.61
CA ALA A 508 13.56 13.17 11.56
C ALA A 508 14.39 13.03 10.27
N VAL A 509 14.27 11.90 9.57
CA VAL A 509 15.14 11.57 8.43
C VAL A 509 14.35 11.43 7.13
N PHE A 510 13.22 10.72 7.15
CA PHE A 510 12.28 10.65 6.03
C PHE A 510 10.92 10.14 6.49
N LEU A 511 9.90 10.44 5.67
CA LEU A 511 8.53 9.96 5.76
C LEU A 511 8.41 8.68 4.90
N GLU A 512 7.98 7.55 5.49
CA GLU A 512 7.79 6.28 4.77
C GLU A 512 6.53 5.57 5.30
N ALA A 513 5.93 4.71 4.48
CA ALA A 513 4.97 3.72 4.95
C ALA A 513 5.60 2.70 5.91
N GLY A 514 4.78 1.77 6.43
CA GLY A 514 5.13 0.75 7.42
C GLY A 514 6.24 -0.21 6.98
N SER A 515 7.48 0.27 6.96
CA SER A 515 8.62 -0.35 6.28
C SER A 515 8.89 -1.80 6.68
N TRP A 516 9.58 -2.54 5.80
CA TRP A 516 10.01 -3.92 6.08
C TRP A 516 10.79 -4.04 7.40
N GLN A 517 11.56 -3.01 7.77
CA GLN A 517 12.29 -2.91 9.03
C GLN A 517 11.34 -2.88 10.24
N LEU A 518 10.27 -2.08 10.15
CA LEU A 518 9.25 -1.96 11.19
C LEU A 518 8.43 -3.25 11.31
N ASN A 519 7.96 -3.81 10.19
CA ASN A 519 7.26 -5.11 10.18
C ASN A 519 8.13 -6.23 10.78
N ARG A 520 9.43 -6.27 10.44
CA ARG A 520 10.39 -7.23 11.03
C ARG A 520 10.64 -6.97 12.52
N ALA A 521 10.59 -5.71 12.98
CA ALA A 521 10.69 -5.36 14.40
C ALA A 521 9.43 -5.80 15.18
N VAL A 522 8.23 -5.62 14.60
CA VAL A 522 6.96 -6.11 15.16
C VAL A 522 6.95 -7.63 15.24
N CYS A 523 7.35 -8.35 14.18
CA CYS A 523 7.45 -9.81 14.23
C CYS A 523 8.45 -10.28 15.29
N LYS A 524 9.64 -9.66 15.38
CA LYS A 524 10.66 -9.99 16.40
C LYS A 524 10.18 -9.68 17.83
N SER A 525 9.44 -8.60 18.07
CA SER A 525 8.91 -8.28 19.41
C SER A 525 7.83 -9.27 19.86
N VAL A 526 6.96 -9.69 18.94
CA VAL A 526 5.91 -10.69 19.20
C VAL A 526 6.51 -12.08 19.42
N VAL A 527 7.50 -12.49 18.62
CA VAL A 527 8.17 -13.80 18.79
C VAL A 527 8.99 -13.89 20.08
N SER A 528 9.54 -12.77 20.57
CA SER A 528 10.36 -12.75 21.81
C SER A 528 9.57 -12.56 23.10
N LYS A 529 8.29 -12.14 23.05
CA LYS A 529 7.45 -11.85 24.23
C LYS A 529 6.05 -12.50 24.20
N GLY A 530 5.65 -13.09 23.09
CA GLY A 530 4.33 -13.71 22.91
C GLY A 530 4.32 -15.21 23.22
N GLU A 531 3.13 -15.73 23.49
CA GLU A 531 2.89 -17.16 23.68
C GLU A 531 2.92 -17.86 22.33
N ALA A 532 3.74 -18.91 22.20
CA ALA A 532 3.91 -19.68 20.97
C ALA A 532 3.02 -20.93 20.99
N GLN A 533 2.12 -21.05 20.01
CA GLN A 533 1.28 -22.22 19.79
C GLN A 533 1.60 -22.85 18.43
N VAL A 534 1.97 -24.13 18.43
CA VAL A 534 2.17 -24.91 17.20
C VAL A 534 0.80 -25.32 16.64
N MET A 535 0.63 -25.32 15.32
CA MET A 535 -0.63 -25.71 14.68
C MET A 535 -0.83 -27.23 14.68
N ASP A 536 -2.03 -27.71 15.02
CA ASP A 536 -2.33 -29.14 15.17
C ASP A 536 -2.00 -29.93 13.89
N GLY A 537 -1.07 -30.89 13.99
CA GLY A 537 -0.61 -31.69 12.85
C GLY A 537 0.26 -30.95 11.84
N CYS A 538 0.74 -29.74 12.14
CA CYS A 538 1.57 -28.91 11.27
C CYS A 538 2.70 -28.22 12.05
N GLU A 539 3.68 -29.01 12.53
CA GLU A 539 4.84 -28.56 13.34
C GLU A 539 5.64 -27.38 12.74
N ASN A 540 5.61 -27.24 11.41
CA ASN A 540 6.28 -26.15 10.69
C ASN A 540 5.53 -24.80 10.72
N ILE A 541 4.35 -24.71 11.35
CA ILE A 541 3.53 -23.50 11.42
C ILE A 541 3.29 -23.15 12.89
N ILE A 542 3.76 -21.98 13.31
CA ILE A 542 3.66 -21.51 14.69
C ILE A 542 2.93 -20.17 14.72
N ILE A 543 1.92 -20.06 15.59
CA ILE A 543 1.21 -18.82 15.89
C ILE A 543 1.79 -18.26 17.19
N TYR A 544 2.37 -17.07 17.12
CA TYR A 544 2.83 -16.31 18.28
C TYR A 544 1.79 -15.24 18.60
N THR A 545 1.22 -15.26 19.80
CA THR A 545 0.28 -14.22 20.26
C THR A 545 0.87 -13.44 21.43
N TYR A 546 1.14 -12.16 21.21
CA TYR A 546 1.59 -11.21 22.24
C TYR A 546 0.39 -10.43 22.79
N LYS A 547 0.22 -10.46 24.11
CA LYS A 547 -0.77 -9.69 24.87
C LYS A 547 -0.08 -8.48 25.52
N GLY A 548 -0.22 -7.30 24.91
CA GLY A 548 0.09 -6.02 25.54
C GLY A 548 -1.07 -5.53 26.42
N GLY A 549 -0.91 -4.36 27.06
CA GLY A 549 -1.92 -3.81 27.98
C GLY A 549 -3.28 -3.54 27.32
N ARG A 550 -3.30 -2.90 26.14
CA ARG A 550 -4.53 -2.56 25.39
C ARG A 550 -4.59 -3.13 23.97
N ARG A 551 -3.64 -3.97 23.56
CA ARG A 551 -3.61 -4.59 22.23
C ARG A 551 -3.09 -6.02 22.27
N ILE A 552 -3.65 -6.87 21.43
CA ILE A 552 -3.14 -8.20 21.11
C ILE A 552 -2.59 -8.17 19.68
N THR A 553 -1.42 -8.78 19.47
CA THR A 553 -0.84 -8.99 18.13
C THR A 553 -0.56 -10.46 17.95
N SER A 554 -1.06 -11.06 16.87
CA SER A 554 -0.71 -12.42 16.46
C SER A 554 0.18 -12.40 15.22
N VAL A 555 1.22 -13.22 15.22
CA VAL A 555 2.19 -13.40 14.11
C VAL A 555 2.22 -14.88 13.75
N ILE A 556 2.18 -15.19 12.45
CA ILE A 556 2.39 -16.53 11.91
C ILE A 556 3.85 -16.65 11.49
N GLU A 557 4.56 -17.66 12.00
CA GLU A 557 5.86 -18.11 11.48
C GLU A 557 5.65 -19.38 10.64
N ASN A 558 6.16 -19.37 9.40
CA ASN A 558 6.17 -20.52 8.50
C ASN A 558 7.61 -21.04 8.33
N LYS A 559 7.92 -22.16 8.97
CA LYS A 559 9.21 -22.86 8.89
C LYS A 559 9.30 -23.82 7.70
N SER A 560 8.20 -24.02 6.96
CA SER A 560 8.19 -24.90 5.80
C SER A 560 8.84 -24.26 4.57
N ASP A 561 9.15 -25.11 3.59
CA ASP A 561 9.69 -24.72 2.28
C ASP A 561 8.59 -24.36 1.26
N SER A 562 7.33 -24.44 1.67
CA SER A 562 6.17 -24.09 0.85
C SER A 562 5.47 -22.83 1.38
N LYS A 563 4.73 -22.16 0.48
CA LYS A 563 3.82 -21.07 0.85
C LYS A 563 2.60 -21.66 1.56
N VAL A 564 2.20 -21.07 2.69
CA VAL A 564 0.99 -21.49 3.43
C VAL A 564 -0.06 -20.39 3.38
N ILE A 565 -1.33 -20.78 3.42
CA ILE A 565 -2.47 -19.85 3.55
C ILE A 565 -3.22 -20.24 4.82
N ILE A 566 -3.22 -19.33 5.79
CA ILE A 566 -3.89 -19.51 7.08
C ILE A 566 -5.18 -18.72 7.06
N HIS A 567 -6.31 -19.42 7.14
CA HIS A 567 -7.61 -18.84 7.39
C HIS A 567 -7.70 -18.41 8.86
N VAL A 568 -8.28 -17.23 9.11
CA VAL A 568 -8.35 -16.61 10.43
C VAL A 568 -9.80 -16.23 10.69
N ASN A 569 -10.40 -16.78 11.75
CA ASN A 569 -11.78 -16.52 12.14
C ASN A 569 -11.82 -15.89 13.54
N ASN A 570 -12.43 -14.71 13.66
CA ASN A 570 -12.65 -13.95 14.89
C ASN A 570 -14.13 -13.82 15.28
N GLU A 571 -15.07 -14.56 14.67
CA GLU A 571 -16.53 -14.42 14.90
C GLU A 571 -16.95 -14.58 16.37
N GLN A 572 -16.18 -15.34 17.16
CA GLN A 572 -16.44 -15.55 18.59
C GLN A 572 -15.86 -14.44 19.48
N SER A 573 -15.13 -13.48 18.91
CA SER A 573 -14.61 -12.32 19.63
C SER A 573 -15.71 -11.31 19.97
N LYS A 574 -15.60 -10.64 21.12
CA LYS A 574 -16.58 -9.64 21.61
C LYS A 574 -15.87 -8.38 22.10
N ASN A 575 -16.46 -7.22 21.80
CA ASN A 575 -15.85 -5.89 22.03
C ASN A 575 -14.45 -5.77 21.38
N CYS A 576 -14.26 -6.35 20.19
CA CYS A 576 -12.97 -6.40 19.50
C CYS A 576 -12.99 -5.58 18.20
N LEU A 577 -11.90 -4.85 17.96
CA LEU A 577 -11.60 -4.10 16.74
C LEU A 577 -10.25 -4.57 16.20
N ASN A 578 -10.22 -5.15 14.99
CA ASN A 578 -8.98 -5.58 14.34
C ASN A 578 -8.54 -4.64 13.22
N ASN A 579 -7.24 -4.65 12.90
CA ASN A 579 -6.67 -3.76 11.88
C ASN A 579 -7.23 -4.03 10.47
N ARG A 580 -7.40 -5.30 10.08
CA ARG A 580 -7.93 -5.70 8.77
C ARG A 580 -9.40 -5.32 8.53
N GLY A 581 -10.18 -5.06 9.59
CA GLY A 581 -11.61 -4.68 9.49
C GLY A 581 -12.55 -5.82 9.08
N LEU A 582 -12.10 -7.08 9.17
CA LEU A 582 -12.86 -8.27 8.77
C LEU A 582 -12.93 -9.27 9.92
N THR A 583 -14.09 -9.91 10.13
CA THR A 583 -14.25 -11.00 11.12
C THR A 583 -13.53 -12.26 10.69
N ILE A 584 -13.65 -12.61 9.40
CA ILE A 584 -12.99 -13.74 8.74
C ILE A 584 -12.12 -13.21 7.59
N PHE A 585 -10.89 -13.73 7.47
CA PHE A 585 -9.99 -13.45 6.35
C PHE A 585 -8.95 -14.57 6.19
N ALA A 586 -8.12 -14.50 5.15
CA ALA A 586 -6.96 -15.36 4.96
C ALA A 586 -5.65 -14.56 5.02
N VAL A 587 -4.58 -15.19 5.50
CA VAL A 587 -3.22 -14.64 5.56
C VAL A 587 -2.28 -15.59 4.82
N GLU A 588 -1.61 -15.06 3.80
CA GLU A 588 -0.64 -15.78 3.00
C GLU A 588 0.78 -15.57 3.57
N VAL A 589 1.50 -16.65 3.86
CA VAL A 589 2.83 -16.59 4.48
C VAL A 589 3.83 -17.35 3.61
N ALA A 590 4.88 -16.66 3.17
CA ALA A 590 5.92 -17.21 2.31
C ALA A 590 6.77 -18.27 3.03
N PRO A 591 7.50 -19.15 2.31
CA PRO A 591 8.46 -20.07 2.91
C PRO A 591 9.45 -19.36 3.84
N LYS A 592 9.85 -20.02 4.94
CA LYS A 592 10.88 -19.55 5.90
C LYS A 592 10.69 -18.09 6.38
N SER A 593 9.44 -17.64 6.54
CA SER A 593 9.11 -16.23 6.81
C SER A 593 8.12 -16.06 7.97
N MET A 594 7.96 -14.82 8.42
CA MET A 594 6.99 -14.41 9.44
C MET A 594 6.07 -13.31 8.89
N MET A 595 4.78 -13.36 9.20
CA MET A 595 3.84 -12.28 8.89
C MET A 595 2.94 -11.96 10.09
N VAL A 596 2.66 -10.67 10.31
CA VAL A 596 1.61 -10.24 11.23
C VAL A 596 0.26 -10.75 10.72
N SER A 597 -0.34 -11.66 11.49
CA SER A 597 -1.68 -12.18 11.22
C SER A 597 -2.70 -11.05 11.39
N GLN A 598 -2.71 -10.41 12.55
CA GLN A 598 -3.58 -9.26 12.86
C GLN A 598 -3.11 -8.53 14.12
N HIS A 599 -3.55 -7.28 14.24
CA HIS A 599 -3.63 -6.56 15.51
C HIS A 599 -5.10 -6.46 15.95
N VAL A 600 -5.35 -6.55 17.25
CA VAL A 600 -6.69 -6.45 17.86
C VAL A 600 -6.64 -5.57 19.10
N MET A 601 -7.64 -4.71 19.24
CA MET A 601 -7.86 -3.78 20.36
C MET A 601 -9.30 -3.91 20.88
N PRO A 602 -9.61 -3.41 22.10
CA PRO A 602 -11.00 -3.18 22.49
C PRO A 602 -11.67 -2.18 21.55
N LEU A 603 -12.96 -2.36 21.26
CA LEU A 603 -13.79 -1.38 20.57
C LEU A 603 -14.19 -0.24 21.52
N ILE A 604 -14.67 -0.60 22.71
CA ILE A 604 -14.98 0.27 23.85
C ILE A 604 -13.94 -0.06 24.94
N GLU A 605 -13.11 0.91 25.32
CA GLU A 605 -11.97 0.68 26.24
C GLU A 605 -12.39 0.43 27.69
N GLN A 606 -13.58 0.91 28.07
CA GLN A 606 -14.13 0.85 29.43
C GLN A 606 -14.89 -0.45 29.70
N GLU A 607 -15.09 -1.29 28.68
CA GLU A 607 -15.82 -2.57 28.77
C GLU A 607 -14.84 -3.75 28.70
N GLU A 608 -15.27 -4.91 29.21
CA GLU A 608 -14.51 -6.14 29.04
C GLU A 608 -14.47 -6.56 27.56
N TRP A 609 -13.37 -7.18 27.12
CA TRP A 609 -13.28 -7.74 25.78
C TRP A 609 -12.76 -9.17 25.78
N LEU A 610 -13.30 -9.95 24.84
CA LEU A 610 -12.98 -11.35 24.63
C LEU A 610 -12.37 -11.48 23.24
N TYR A 611 -11.06 -11.65 23.18
CA TYR A 611 -10.41 -12.11 21.97
C TYR A 611 -10.56 -13.63 21.89
N ASN A 612 -11.19 -14.12 20.84
CA ASN A 612 -11.26 -15.53 20.50
C ASN A 612 -11.05 -15.64 18.99
N CYS A 613 -9.93 -16.25 18.62
CA CYS A 613 -9.45 -16.39 17.26
C CYS A 613 -9.10 -17.84 16.97
N VAL A 614 -9.52 -18.34 15.81
CA VAL A 614 -9.15 -19.65 15.28
C VAL A 614 -8.35 -19.45 14.01
N HIS A 615 -7.12 -19.97 14.01
CA HIS A 615 -6.26 -20.07 12.83
C HIS A 615 -6.37 -21.49 12.26
N SER A 616 -6.64 -21.65 10.98
CA SER A 616 -6.67 -22.96 10.31
C SER A 616 -6.01 -22.94 8.94
N LEU A 617 -5.30 -24.01 8.61
CA LEU A 617 -4.69 -24.20 7.29
C LEU A 617 -5.78 -24.48 6.23
N VAL A 618 -5.67 -23.82 5.07
CA VAL A 618 -6.62 -23.93 3.95
C VAL A 618 -6.50 -25.25 3.20
#